data_AF-W7DTA4-F1
#
_entry.id   AF-W7DTA4-F1
#
_cell.length_a   1.000
_cell.length_b   1.000
_cell.length_c   1.000
_cell.angle_alpha   90.00
_cell.angle_beta   90.00
_cell.angle_gamma   90.00
#
_symmetry.space_group_name_H-M   'P 1'
#
loop_
_entity.id
_entity.type
_entity.pdbx_description
1 polymer ?
#
loop_
_entity_poly.entity_id
_entity_poly.type
_entity_poly.pdbx_seq_one_letter_code
_entity_poly.pdbx_strand_id
1 'polypeptide(L)'
;MSEDSKVKVEGFERIKLKTRDEQEVEQNSKNSVAAPVIQELSERFAPKIGGEMTPNQEVQSSVEGNQAQPSNVQPPTSVEANLVQPPAMPTQEGEHGIFYDFNFGMRVCVPKPVEGEGWRIQLYDLDAEVGLLDQPCFDVGHAATAKHHFLNGKITVCKIHKDGKVEEVFSRKYDAKDKNVLIVFPNGSLGDSLGWMPYAEKFRKKHHCNLTVAIGKPLIELFEKSYPEIKFVDSVEYAKQEKKDSFYASYYIGLFFKDEDNHWQPQDFRQVGLHRTAGYILGVDPTEEPPKLTVDDDTRPIEEPYVVIAAQASTQCKYWNNPYGWHKVIEFLKSVGYRVICIDKEITFGRDLVWNHIPNGAEDQTGPRSLTERARWLKHAEFFVGLSSGLAWLAWGAGIPVVIISGFTHPSTEFNTPYRVFSTHVCNSCWNDIRYQFDHTNFLYCPKHQNTPRQFECTKGISHQHVISTIMKIPGCRKQPVVSV
;
A
#
# COMPACT_ATOMS: atom_id res chain seq x y z
N MET A 1 -6.48 52.02 29.05
CA MET A 1 -6.59 50.82 29.89
C MET A 1 -7.74 50.01 29.32
N SER A 2 -7.58 48.82 28.75
CA SER A 2 -6.42 47.95 28.42
C SER A 2 -7.13 46.62 28.13
N GLU A 3 -7.07 46.12 26.90
CA GLU A 3 -6.33 44.89 26.56
C GLU A 3 -7.05 43.61 27.03
N ASP A 4 -6.89 42.45 26.42
CA ASP A 4 -6.60 41.94 25.08
C ASP A 4 -6.54 40.41 25.30
N SER A 5 -7.01 39.59 24.37
CA SER A 5 -6.84 38.11 24.43
C SER A 5 -7.48 37.46 23.20
N LYS A 6 -6.82 37.60 22.05
CA LYS A 6 -7.15 36.78 20.87
C LYS A 6 -6.72 35.34 21.10
N VAL A 7 -7.61 34.39 20.80
CA VAL A 7 -7.30 32.95 20.84
C VAL A 7 -6.25 32.63 19.78
N LYS A 8 -5.14 32.02 20.21
CA LYS A 8 -4.17 31.38 19.31
C LYS A 8 -4.71 30.04 18.81
N VAL A 9 -4.47 29.75 17.54
CA VAL A 9 -4.44 28.38 17.02
C VAL A 9 -2.98 28.06 16.72
N GLU A 10 -2.44 27.03 17.35
CA GLU A 10 -1.08 26.54 17.12
C GLU A 10 -1.15 25.14 16.50
N GLY A 11 -0.41 24.90 15.41
CA GLY A 11 -0.56 23.69 14.58
C GLY A 11 0.06 23.82 13.19
N PHE A 12 1.28 24.34 13.08
CA PHE A 12 2.08 24.35 11.85
C PHE A 12 3.58 24.38 12.20
N GLU A 13 4.22 23.21 12.32
CA GLU A 13 5.68 23.17 12.40
C GLU A 13 6.29 23.46 11.02
N ARG A 14 6.98 24.60 10.92
CA ARG A 14 7.68 25.01 9.70
C ARG A 14 9.11 24.48 9.75
N ILE A 15 9.48 23.64 8.78
CA ILE A 15 10.89 23.24 8.58
C ILE A 15 11.70 24.49 8.27
N LYS A 16 12.55 24.91 9.22
CA LYS A 16 13.51 26.02 9.03
C LYS A 16 14.76 25.51 8.31
N LEU A 17 15.20 26.24 7.29
CA LEU A 17 16.58 26.17 6.82
C LEU A 17 17.53 26.64 7.93
N LYS A 18 18.68 25.97 8.09
CA LYS A 18 19.74 26.39 9.02
C LYS A 18 20.57 27.50 8.39
N THR A 19 20.50 28.70 8.97
CA THR A 19 21.53 29.74 8.82
C THR A 19 22.46 29.69 10.03
N ARG A 20 23.77 29.91 9.84
CA ARG A 20 24.76 29.85 10.94
C ARG A 20 25.76 31.01 10.86
N ASP A 21 25.57 31.93 11.80
CA ASP A 21 26.55 32.69 12.59
C ASP A 21 25.78 32.99 13.89
N GLU A 22 26.35 33.03 15.09
CA GLU A 22 27.67 33.54 15.48
C GLU A 22 28.76 32.47 15.72
N GLN A 23 29.96 32.95 16.06
CA GLN A 23 31.26 32.27 16.06
C GLN A 23 31.55 31.59 17.43
N GLU A 24 32.48 30.63 17.59
CA GLU A 24 33.82 30.52 16.96
C GLU A 24 34.22 29.11 16.43
N VAL A 25 35.08 28.37 17.14
CA VAL A 25 36.30 27.70 16.60
C VAL A 25 36.41 26.22 17.05
N GLU A 26 37.15 25.28 16.44
CA GLU A 26 38.32 25.32 15.53
C GLU A 26 38.18 24.39 14.29
N GLN A 27 39.28 24.16 13.55
CA GLN A 27 39.29 23.60 12.20
C GLN A 27 39.32 22.06 12.13
N ASN A 28 38.47 21.46 11.28
CA ASN A 28 38.95 20.77 10.08
C ASN A 28 37.85 20.47 9.04
N SER A 29 38.26 20.14 7.81
CA SER A 29 37.36 20.06 6.64
C SER A 29 36.90 18.65 6.28
N LYS A 30 35.61 18.50 5.92
CA LYS A 30 35.11 17.86 4.67
C LYS A 30 33.58 17.74 4.58
N ASN A 31 33.05 18.24 3.47
CA ASN A 31 31.86 17.90 2.65
C ASN A 31 30.61 17.17 3.20
N SER A 32 29.48 17.56 2.58
CA SER A 32 28.21 16.83 2.41
C SER A 32 27.44 16.38 3.66
N VAL A 33 26.47 17.19 4.08
CA VAL A 33 25.37 16.80 4.98
C VAL A 33 24.04 16.86 4.22
N ALA A 34 23.71 15.78 3.50
CA ALA A 34 22.46 15.64 2.74
C ALA A 34 21.81 14.25 2.85
N ALA A 35 22.59 13.20 3.10
CA ALA A 35 22.10 11.82 3.22
C ALA A 35 21.16 11.52 4.42
N PRO A 36 21.45 11.94 5.68
CA PRO A 36 20.81 11.32 6.84
C PRO A 36 19.31 11.63 6.97
N VAL A 37 18.82 12.76 6.45
CA VAL A 37 17.40 13.14 6.52
C VAL A 37 16.53 12.22 5.65
N ILE A 38 17.05 11.75 4.52
CA ILE A 38 16.34 10.80 3.64
C ILE A 38 16.38 9.39 4.25
N GLN A 39 17.46 9.04 4.94
CA GLN A 39 17.58 7.74 5.62
C GLN A 39 16.68 7.64 6.86
N GLU A 40 16.54 8.72 7.64
CA GLU A 40 15.63 8.73 8.80
C GLU A 40 14.13 8.68 8.40
N LEU A 41 13.80 9.17 7.19
CA LEU A 41 12.47 8.99 6.58
C LEU A 41 12.21 7.52 6.15
N SER A 42 13.25 6.82 5.69
CA SER A 42 13.22 5.38 5.35
C SER A 42 12.88 4.53 6.59
N GLU A 43 13.64 4.67 7.68
CA GLU A 43 13.51 3.81 8.87
C GLU A 43 12.18 3.98 9.62
N ARG A 44 11.60 5.19 9.61
CA ARG A 44 10.35 5.49 10.35
C ARG A 44 9.08 5.05 9.61
N PHE A 45 9.05 5.11 8.28
CA PHE A 45 7.81 4.99 7.49
C PHE A 45 7.85 3.98 6.33
N ALA A 46 8.89 3.15 6.21
CA ALA A 46 8.84 1.97 5.35
C ALA A 46 7.59 1.11 5.67
N PRO A 47 6.75 0.74 4.66
CA PRO A 47 5.57 -0.07 4.90
C PRO A 47 5.99 -1.44 5.43
N LYS A 48 5.62 -1.76 6.67
CA LYS A 48 6.01 -3.00 7.37
C LYS A 48 5.24 -4.22 6.85
N ILE A 49 5.61 -4.64 5.65
CA ILE A 49 5.29 -5.93 5.04
C ILE A 49 5.85 -7.02 5.96
N GLY A 50 4.99 -7.95 6.39
CA GLY A 50 5.32 -8.87 7.47
C GLY A 50 6.00 -10.17 7.00
N GLY A 51 7.00 -10.60 7.77
CA GLY A 51 7.35 -12.02 7.94
C GLY A 51 8.35 -12.62 6.96
N GLU A 52 9.64 -12.40 7.20
CA GLU A 52 10.66 -13.39 6.80
C GLU A 52 10.68 -14.56 7.81
N MET A 53 10.83 -15.78 7.30
CA MET A 53 11.04 -16.98 8.11
C MET A 53 12.52 -17.35 8.07
N THR A 54 13.20 -17.33 9.23
CA THR A 54 14.54 -17.91 9.37
C THR A 54 14.45 -19.34 9.91
N PRO A 55 15.02 -20.35 9.23
CA PRO A 55 15.08 -21.72 9.75
C PRO A 55 16.01 -21.88 10.98
N ASN A 56 15.81 -22.98 11.69
CA ASN A 56 16.41 -23.34 12.97
C ASN A 56 17.91 -23.02 13.21
N GLN A 57 18.15 -22.51 14.42
CA GLN A 57 19.16 -22.94 15.40
C GLN A 57 20.32 -23.85 14.96
N GLU A 58 21.51 -23.52 15.43
CA GLU A 58 22.31 -24.47 16.22
C GLU A 58 22.98 -23.74 17.41
N VAL A 59 23.52 -24.47 18.40
CA VAL A 59 23.86 -23.94 19.73
C VAL A 59 25.26 -24.37 20.18
N GLN A 60 26.13 -23.42 20.57
CA GLN A 60 27.14 -23.65 21.64
C GLN A 60 27.86 -22.41 22.22
N SER A 61 27.76 -22.28 23.55
CA SER A 61 28.81 -21.91 24.53
C SER A 61 29.84 -20.76 24.31
N SER A 62 29.71 -19.74 25.18
CA SER A 62 30.67 -19.38 26.27
C SER A 62 31.75 -18.28 26.11
N VAL A 63 32.13 -17.77 27.30
CA VAL A 63 33.29 -16.93 27.69
C VAL A 63 33.20 -15.41 27.48
N GLU A 64 33.85 -14.70 28.40
CA GLU A 64 33.93 -13.25 28.59
C GLU A 64 34.93 -12.57 27.62
N GLY A 65 34.79 -11.25 27.38
CA GLY A 65 35.79 -10.50 26.61
C GLY A 65 35.50 -9.01 26.52
N ASN A 66 36.42 -8.18 27.02
CA ASN A 66 36.34 -6.72 27.01
C ASN A 66 37.15 -6.17 25.82
N GLN A 67 36.60 -5.26 25.01
CA GLN A 67 37.30 -4.10 24.39
C GLN A 67 36.38 -3.31 23.44
N ALA A 68 36.71 -2.03 23.21
CA ALA A 68 35.90 -1.11 22.42
C ALA A 68 36.75 -0.24 21.46
N GLN A 69 36.52 -0.38 20.16
CA GLN A 69 36.83 0.55 19.05
C GLN A 69 36.53 -0.16 17.70
N PRO A 70 36.39 0.55 16.57
CA PRO A 70 35.97 1.94 16.38
C PRO A 70 34.56 2.02 15.73
N SER A 71 34.05 3.22 15.48
CA SER A 71 32.75 3.43 14.82
C SER A 71 32.79 3.06 13.33
N ASN A 72 32.52 1.79 13.02
CA ASN A 72 32.38 1.32 11.64
C ASN A 72 31.05 1.84 11.05
N VAL A 73 31.08 2.46 9.87
CA VAL A 73 29.85 2.84 9.17
C VAL A 73 29.17 1.56 8.72
N GLN A 74 28.02 1.23 9.31
CA GLN A 74 27.28 0.04 8.91
C GLN A 74 26.82 0.19 7.46
N PRO A 75 26.95 -0.85 6.62
CA PRO A 75 26.25 -0.87 5.33
C PRO A 75 24.74 -0.79 5.59
N PRO A 76 23.95 -0.24 4.65
CA PRO A 76 22.50 -0.15 4.79
C PRO A 76 21.93 -1.53 5.13
N THR A 77 21.01 -1.58 6.10
CA THR A 77 20.44 -2.86 6.54
C THR A 77 19.69 -3.53 5.38
N SER A 78 19.56 -4.86 5.42
CA SER A 78 19.00 -5.66 4.31
C SER A 78 17.57 -5.27 3.90
N VAL A 79 16.87 -4.47 4.71
CA VAL A 79 15.55 -3.92 4.40
C VAL A 79 15.64 -2.71 3.44
N GLU A 80 16.59 -1.80 3.64
CA GLU A 80 16.72 -0.59 2.83
C GLU A 80 17.07 -0.90 1.37
N ALA A 81 17.90 -1.93 1.15
CA ALA A 81 18.36 -2.39 -0.16
C ALA A 81 17.24 -2.97 -1.06
N ASN A 82 16.04 -3.21 -0.51
CA ASN A 82 14.89 -3.77 -1.23
C ASN A 82 13.74 -2.76 -1.44
N LEU A 83 13.94 -1.48 -1.09
CA LEU A 83 12.96 -0.41 -1.30
C LEU A 83 13.33 0.50 -2.47
N VAL A 84 12.36 0.79 -3.33
CA VAL A 84 12.55 1.65 -4.51
C VAL A 84 12.74 3.11 -4.08
N GLN A 85 13.98 3.58 -3.93
CA GLN A 85 14.24 4.96 -3.53
C GLN A 85 13.90 6.00 -4.62
N PRO A 86 13.55 7.25 -4.25
CA PRO A 86 13.47 8.35 -5.21
C PRO A 86 14.87 8.78 -5.71
N PRO A 87 14.98 9.47 -6.85
CA PRO A 87 16.26 10.00 -7.34
C PRO A 87 16.85 11.03 -6.37
N ALA A 88 18.16 10.97 -6.08
CA ALA A 88 18.80 11.80 -5.06
C ALA A 88 18.79 13.31 -5.35
N MET A 89 18.75 13.70 -6.64
CA MET A 89 18.54 15.07 -7.11
C MET A 89 17.27 15.12 -7.98
N PRO A 90 16.66 16.31 -8.18
CA PRO A 90 15.53 16.44 -9.08
C PRO A 90 15.91 16.15 -10.55
N THR A 91 15.03 15.48 -11.29
CA THR A 91 15.39 14.85 -12.58
C THR A 91 15.22 15.73 -13.82
N GLN A 92 14.48 16.84 -13.75
CA GLN A 92 14.24 17.73 -14.88
C GLN A 92 15.13 18.97 -14.77
N GLU A 93 15.79 19.32 -15.87
CA GLU A 93 16.54 20.57 -15.99
C GLU A 93 15.60 21.75 -16.31
N GLY A 94 15.86 22.89 -15.68
CA GLY A 94 15.17 24.15 -15.89
C GLY A 94 16.15 25.28 -16.23
N GLU A 95 15.59 26.44 -16.55
CA GLU A 95 16.37 27.64 -16.85
C GLU A 95 17.18 28.10 -15.62
N HIS A 96 18.22 28.90 -15.84
CA HIS A 96 19.07 29.45 -14.77
C HIS A 96 19.79 28.42 -13.88
N GLY A 97 19.95 27.17 -14.35
CA GLY A 97 20.59 26.08 -13.59
C GLY A 97 19.70 25.50 -12.48
N ILE A 98 18.39 25.77 -12.53
CA ILE A 98 17.40 25.22 -11.62
C ILE A 98 17.11 23.77 -12.02
N PHE A 99 17.01 22.86 -11.05
CA PHE A 99 16.54 21.50 -11.27
C PHE A 99 15.22 21.28 -10.54
N TYR A 100 14.28 20.55 -11.13
CA TYR A 100 12.97 20.28 -10.53
C TYR A 100 12.45 18.88 -10.89
N ASP A 101 11.50 18.36 -10.11
CA ASP A 101 10.63 17.26 -10.50
C ASP A 101 9.42 17.15 -9.57
N PHE A 102 8.62 16.10 -9.79
CA PHE A 102 7.50 15.71 -8.94
C PHE A 102 7.71 14.29 -8.38
N ASN A 103 8.97 13.90 -8.14
CA ASN A 103 9.32 12.62 -7.51
C ASN A 103 9.21 12.75 -6.00
N PHE A 104 8.39 11.90 -5.35
CA PHE A 104 8.24 11.90 -3.88
C PHE A 104 7.71 13.25 -3.33
N GLY A 105 6.80 13.90 -4.07
CA GLY A 105 6.33 15.27 -3.82
C GLY A 105 6.90 16.26 -4.85
N MET A 106 6.58 17.55 -4.72
CA MET A 106 7.14 18.60 -5.58
C MET A 106 8.55 18.93 -5.09
N ARG A 107 9.58 18.88 -5.95
CA ARG A 107 10.98 19.14 -5.57
C ARG A 107 11.62 20.17 -6.48
N VAL A 108 12.46 21.03 -5.91
CA VAL A 108 13.24 22.02 -6.65
C VAL A 108 14.60 22.29 -5.97
N CYS A 109 15.63 22.48 -6.80
CA CYS A 109 16.98 22.86 -6.40
C CYS A 109 17.40 24.09 -7.20
N VAL A 110 18.03 25.05 -6.52
CA VAL A 110 18.53 26.30 -7.10
C VAL A 110 20.05 26.41 -6.86
N PRO A 111 20.84 26.88 -7.84
CA PRO A 111 22.28 27.02 -7.69
C PRO A 111 22.61 28.20 -6.75
N LYS A 112 23.88 28.33 -6.35
CA LYS A 112 24.30 29.48 -5.53
C LYS A 112 24.05 30.79 -6.32
N PRO A 113 23.31 31.76 -5.77
CA PRO A 113 23.10 33.05 -6.42
C PRO A 113 24.39 33.86 -6.48
N VAL A 114 24.42 34.92 -7.30
CA VAL A 114 25.52 35.89 -7.29
C VAL A 114 25.52 36.63 -5.94
N GLU A 115 26.69 37.01 -5.44
CA GLU A 115 26.84 37.75 -4.19
C GLU A 115 25.94 39.00 -4.14
N GLY A 116 25.07 39.10 -3.13
CA GLY A 116 24.07 40.17 -2.98
C GLY A 116 22.75 39.94 -3.71
N GLU A 117 22.61 38.83 -4.44
CA GLU A 117 21.35 38.35 -5.02
C GLU A 117 20.81 37.15 -4.22
N GLY A 118 19.60 36.70 -4.55
CA GLY A 118 18.99 35.52 -3.95
C GLY A 118 17.91 34.89 -4.82
N TRP A 119 17.25 33.88 -4.25
CA TRP A 119 16.09 33.20 -4.80
C TRP A 119 14.90 33.37 -3.86
N ARG A 120 13.69 33.32 -4.40
CA ARG A 120 12.45 33.08 -3.65
C ARG A 120 11.73 31.90 -4.27
N ILE A 121 11.64 30.80 -3.51
CA ILE A 121 11.03 29.55 -3.97
C ILE A 121 9.59 29.52 -3.46
N GLN A 122 8.65 29.20 -4.35
CA GLN A 122 7.24 29.05 -4.06
C GLN A 122 6.73 27.70 -4.57
N LEU A 123 6.06 26.94 -3.68
CA LEU A 123 5.36 25.69 -4.00
C LEU A 123 3.88 25.90 -3.66
N TYR A 124 2.99 25.59 -4.59
CA TYR A 124 1.56 25.93 -4.51
C TYR A 124 0.70 24.80 -5.05
N ASP A 125 -0.43 24.52 -4.41
CA ASP A 125 -1.43 23.55 -4.87
C ASP A 125 -2.51 24.28 -5.70
N LEU A 126 -2.68 23.88 -6.96
CA LEU A 126 -3.64 24.48 -7.89
C LEU A 126 -5.09 23.98 -7.71
N ASP A 127 -5.29 22.82 -7.09
CA ASP A 127 -6.64 22.27 -6.84
C ASP A 127 -7.21 22.80 -5.50
N ALA A 128 -6.33 23.06 -4.52
CA ALA A 128 -6.70 23.66 -3.23
C ALA A 128 -6.54 25.20 -3.17
N GLU A 129 -5.90 25.81 -4.17
CA GLU A 129 -5.50 27.23 -4.22
C GLU A 129 -4.61 27.70 -3.03
N VAL A 130 -3.81 26.79 -2.45
CA VAL A 130 -3.01 27.03 -1.23
C VAL A 130 -1.50 27.04 -1.50
N GLY A 131 -0.81 28.05 -0.95
CA GLY A 131 0.65 28.08 -0.88
C GLY A 131 1.19 27.09 0.17
N LEU A 132 1.93 26.09 -0.29
CA LEU A 132 2.55 25.03 0.53
C LEU A 132 3.91 25.47 1.09
N LEU A 133 4.65 26.28 0.33
CA LEU A 133 5.93 26.86 0.73
C LEU A 133 6.12 28.21 0.01
N ASP A 134 6.64 29.20 0.74
CA ASP A 134 7.15 30.45 0.17
C ASP A 134 8.31 30.93 1.04
N GLN A 135 9.56 30.80 0.56
CA GLN A 135 10.78 31.12 1.32
C GLN A 135 11.87 31.76 0.44
N PRO A 136 12.63 32.74 0.97
CA PRO A 136 13.86 33.22 0.34
C PRO A 136 15.03 32.26 0.59
N CYS A 137 16.01 32.26 -0.30
CA CYS A 137 17.27 31.51 -0.18
C CYS A 137 18.43 32.32 -0.77
N PHE A 138 19.55 32.42 -0.06
CA PHE A 138 20.72 33.24 -0.43
C PHE A 138 22.00 32.41 -0.63
N ASP A 139 21.87 31.09 -0.79
CA ASP A 139 22.93 30.16 -1.12
C ASP A 139 22.37 29.07 -2.07
N VAL A 140 23.08 27.95 -2.26
CA VAL A 140 22.52 26.73 -2.87
C VAL A 140 21.27 26.30 -2.07
N GLY A 141 20.14 26.18 -2.75
CA GLY A 141 18.85 25.91 -2.13
C GLY A 141 18.23 24.60 -2.59
N HIS A 142 17.63 23.87 -1.65
CA HIS A 142 16.83 22.67 -1.92
C HIS A 142 15.49 22.85 -1.19
N ALA A 143 14.38 22.61 -1.90
CA ALA A 143 13.03 22.66 -1.33
C ALA A 143 12.19 21.48 -1.84
N ALA A 144 11.35 20.94 -0.95
CA ALA A 144 10.41 19.87 -1.27
C ALA A 144 9.10 20.06 -0.49
N THR A 145 8.00 19.49 -0.97
CA THR A 145 6.77 19.36 -0.17
C THR A 145 6.94 18.28 0.90
N ALA A 146 6.37 18.53 2.09
CA ALA A 146 6.18 17.49 3.11
C ALA A 146 5.08 16.47 2.71
N LYS A 147 4.29 16.77 1.68
CA LYS A 147 3.31 15.85 1.09
C LYS A 147 3.96 15.03 -0.04
N HIS A 148 3.69 13.73 -0.05
CA HIS A 148 4.22 12.75 -1.00
C HIS A 148 3.15 12.09 -1.89
N HIS A 149 1.86 12.33 -1.61
CA HIS A 149 0.76 12.04 -2.54
C HIS A 149 0.74 12.99 -3.74
N PHE A 150 -0.11 12.69 -4.73
CA PHE A 150 -0.37 13.57 -5.86
C PHE A 150 -0.85 14.96 -5.40
N LEU A 151 -0.24 16.00 -5.95
CA LEU A 151 -0.68 17.38 -5.87
C LEU A 151 -0.71 17.94 -7.30
N ASN A 152 -1.70 18.77 -7.62
CA ASN A 152 -1.69 19.56 -8.85
C ASN A 152 -0.77 20.78 -8.67
N GLY A 153 0.54 20.52 -8.56
CA GLY A 153 1.51 21.51 -8.08
C GLY A 153 1.87 22.58 -9.10
N LYS A 154 2.09 23.82 -8.63
CA LYS A 154 2.88 24.87 -9.31
C LYS A 154 4.17 25.11 -8.53
N ILE A 155 5.31 24.93 -9.20
CA ILE A 155 6.62 25.39 -8.73
C ILE A 155 6.89 26.75 -9.39
N THR A 156 7.20 27.77 -8.58
CA THR A 156 7.72 29.06 -9.04
C THR A 156 9.06 29.32 -8.34
N VAL A 157 10.03 29.82 -9.09
CA VAL A 157 11.26 30.40 -8.54
C VAL A 157 11.43 31.80 -9.09
N CYS A 158 11.49 32.77 -8.18
CA CYS A 158 11.81 34.14 -8.49
C CYS A 158 13.26 34.44 -8.14
N LYS A 159 13.93 35.24 -8.96
CA LYS A 159 15.21 35.86 -8.61
C LYS A 159 14.96 37.08 -7.73
N ILE A 160 15.79 37.26 -6.70
CA ILE A 160 15.90 38.48 -5.90
C ILE A 160 17.18 39.20 -6.35
N HIS A 161 17.04 40.40 -6.89
CA HIS A 161 18.16 41.22 -7.35
C HIS A 161 18.75 42.08 -6.22
N LYS A 162 19.93 42.67 -6.45
CA LYS A 162 20.67 43.47 -5.44
C LYS A 162 19.96 44.73 -4.95
N ASP A 163 18.99 45.22 -5.72
CA ASP A 163 18.11 46.35 -5.38
C ASP A 163 16.85 45.92 -4.60
N GLY A 164 16.70 44.62 -4.31
CA GLY A 164 15.52 44.04 -3.69
C GLY A 164 14.37 43.73 -4.65
N LYS A 165 14.51 43.99 -5.96
CA LYS A 165 13.50 43.62 -6.97
C LYS A 165 13.35 42.10 -7.01
N VAL A 166 12.09 41.62 -7.01
CA VAL A 166 11.75 40.21 -7.19
C VAL A 166 11.18 39.99 -8.59
N GLU A 167 11.63 38.95 -9.28
CA GLU A 167 11.29 38.67 -10.69
C GLU A 167 11.09 37.16 -10.90
N GLU A 168 9.92 36.71 -11.40
CA GLU A 168 9.69 35.29 -11.72
C GLU A 168 10.58 34.91 -12.92
N VAL A 169 11.53 34.00 -12.71
CA VAL A 169 12.48 33.54 -13.76
C VAL A 169 12.32 32.06 -14.11
N PHE A 170 11.47 31.36 -13.37
CA PHE A 170 11.10 29.97 -13.64
C PHE A 170 9.71 29.71 -13.07
N SER A 171 8.84 29.10 -13.87
CA SER A 171 7.55 28.61 -13.43
C SER A 171 7.14 27.37 -14.19
N ARG A 172 6.70 26.33 -13.47
CA ARG A 172 6.21 25.06 -14.04
C ARG A 172 5.02 24.55 -13.21
N LYS A 173 3.92 24.24 -13.89
CA LYS A 173 2.79 23.48 -13.35
C LYS A 173 3.06 21.98 -13.51
N TYR A 174 2.31 21.15 -12.79
CA TYR A 174 2.26 19.72 -13.05
C TYR A 174 1.67 19.44 -14.43
N ASP A 175 2.46 18.81 -15.29
CA ASP A 175 2.02 18.25 -16.57
C ASP A 175 2.87 17.00 -16.87
N ALA A 176 2.26 15.84 -16.62
CA ALA A 176 2.86 14.55 -16.89
C ALA A 176 2.48 13.97 -18.27
N LYS A 177 1.82 14.75 -19.13
CA LYS A 177 1.47 14.29 -20.47
C LYS A 177 2.73 13.92 -21.25
N ASP A 178 2.71 12.72 -21.85
CA ASP A 178 3.83 12.12 -22.57
C ASP A 178 5.13 12.01 -21.74
N LYS A 179 5.06 12.17 -20.40
CA LYS A 179 6.19 12.03 -19.47
C LYS A 179 6.24 10.67 -18.81
N ASN A 180 7.44 10.22 -18.47
CA ASN A 180 7.64 9.00 -17.68
C ASN A 180 7.20 9.22 -16.23
N VAL A 181 6.26 8.43 -15.73
CA VAL A 181 5.81 8.44 -14.32
C VAL A 181 6.01 7.05 -13.72
N LEU A 182 6.45 7.00 -12.46
CA LEU A 182 6.59 5.77 -11.69
C LEU A 182 5.49 5.69 -10.63
N ILE A 183 4.81 4.55 -10.51
CA ILE A 183 4.00 4.22 -9.33
C ILE A 183 4.61 2.98 -8.67
N VAL A 184 4.92 3.09 -7.38
CA VAL A 184 5.53 2.02 -6.58
C VAL A 184 4.47 1.39 -5.69
N PHE A 185 4.29 0.07 -5.82
CA PHE A 185 3.48 -0.73 -4.91
C PHE A 185 4.38 -1.45 -3.89
N PRO A 186 3.93 -1.64 -2.64
CA PRO A 186 4.64 -2.42 -1.64
C PRO A 186 4.51 -3.92 -1.95
N ASN A 187 5.52 -4.69 -1.58
CA ASN A 187 5.53 -6.13 -1.81
C ASN A 187 4.65 -6.92 -0.81
N GLY A 188 4.46 -8.21 -1.06
CA GLY A 188 3.91 -9.16 -0.09
C GLY A 188 2.39 -9.20 0.09
N SER A 189 1.63 -8.21 -0.38
CA SER A 189 0.16 -8.21 -0.28
C SER A 189 -0.55 -8.30 -1.63
N LEU A 190 -1.11 -9.49 -1.90
CA LEU A 190 -1.90 -9.81 -3.10
C LEU A 190 -3.18 -8.96 -3.21
N GLY A 191 -3.94 -8.85 -2.11
CA GLY A 191 -5.24 -8.17 -2.11
C GLY A 191 -5.13 -6.68 -2.34
N ASP A 192 -4.20 -6.04 -1.64
CA ASP A 192 -3.99 -4.59 -1.71
C ASP A 192 -3.51 -4.21 -3.13
N SER A 193 -2.55 -4.96 -3.69
CA SER A 193 -2.08 -4.78 -5.08
C SER A 193 -3.21 -4.91 -6.11
N LEU A 194 -4.10 -5.90 -5.97
CA LEU A 194 -5.26 -6.10 -6.83
C LEU A 194 -6.27 -4.95 -6.70
N GLY A 195 -6.49 -4.44 -5.48
CA GLY A 195 -7.35 -3.29 -5.22
C GLY A 195 -6.77 -1.96 -5.72
N TRP A 196 -5.44 -1.82 -5.79
CA TRP A 196 -4.76 -0.58 -6.18
C TRP A 196 -4.50 -0.46 -7.68
N MET A 197 -4.31 -1.56 -8.41
CA MET A 197 -4.01 -1.56 -9.85
C MET A 197 -4.98 -0.74 -10.73
N PRO A 198 -6.31 -0.75 -10.49
CA PRO A 198 -7.26 0.09 -11.24
C PRO A 198 -6.97 1.60 -11.11
N TYR A 199 -6.55 2.08 -9.93
CA TYR A 199 -6.29 3.50 -9.70
C TYR A 199 -5.01 3.98 -10.41
N ALA A 200 -4.00 3.11 -10.56
CA ALA A 200 -2.82 3.39 -11.39
C ALA A 200 -3.20 3.59 -12.87
N GLU A 201 -4.11 2.77 -13.40
CA GLU A 201 -4.65 2.92 -14.76
C GLU A 201 -5.56 4.17 -14.89
N LYS A 202 -6.35 4.52 -13.86
CA LYS A 202 -7.07 5.81 -13.81
C LYS A 202 -6.11 7.00 -13.86
N PHE A 203 -4.97 6.90 -13.16
CA PHE A 203 -3.94 7.94 -13.18
C PHE A 203 -3.33 8.12 -14.57
N ARG A 204 -2.89 7.03 -15.20
CA ARG A 204 -2.36 7.03 -16.58
C ARG A 204 -3.34 7.68 -17.56
N LYS A 205 -4.63 7.33 -17.47
CA LYS A 205 -5.70 7.89 -18.30
C LYS A 205 -5.94 9.38 -18.05
N LYS A 206 -6.00 9.82 -16.78
CA LYS A 206 -6.22 11.22 -16.39
C LYS A 206 -5.08 12.14 -16.86
N HIS A 207 -3.84 11.66 -16.75
CA HIS A 207 -2.64 12.47 -16.98
C HIS A 207 -1.92 12.21 -18.32
N HIS A 208 -2.41 11.27 -19.13
CA HIS A 208 -1.83 10.88 -20.42
C HIS A 208 -0.30 10.61 -20.35
N CYS A 209 0.14 9.94 -19.27
CA CYS A 209 1.55 9.73 -18.98
C CYS A 209 2.06 8.33 -19.42
N ASN A 210 3.37 8.22 -19.61
CA ASN A 210 4.06 6.94 -19.84
C ASN A 210 4.29 6.26 -18.48
N LEU A 211 3.29 5.51 -18.02
CA LEU A 211 3.30 4.92 -16.69
C LEU A 211 4.17 3.65 -16.62
N THR A 212 5.07 3.64 -15.64
CA THR A 212 5.74 2.43 -15.12
C THR A 212 5.18 2.09 -13.74
N VAL A 213 4.83 0.82 -13.51
CA VAL A 213 4.44 0.30 -12.18
C VAL A 213 5.52 -0.65 -11.67
N ALA A 214 6.11 -0.33 -10.52
CA ALA A 214 7.03 -1.21 -9.80
C ALA A 214 6.24 -2.06 -8.79
N ILE A 215 6.27 -3.38 -8.95
CA ILE A 215 5.41 -4.33 -8.22
C ILE A 215 6.13 -5.66 -7.98
N GLY A 216 5.64 -6.48 -7.05
CA GLY A 216 6.20 -7.80 -6.79
C GLY A 216 6.00 -8.77 -7.97
N LYS A 217 7.06 -9.47 -8.38
CA LYS A 217 7.14 -10.28 -9.62
C LYS A 217 5.89 -11.11 -9.99
N PRO A 218 5.25 -11.88 -9.10
CA PRO A 218 4.11 -12.74 -9.48
C PRO A 218 2.88 -11.97 -9.98
N LEU A 219 2.80 -10.66 -9.72
CA LEU A 219 1.72 -9.78 -10.18
C LEU A 219 1.98 -9.21 -11.57
N ILE A 220 3.23 -9.26 -12.08
CA ILE A 220 3.59 -8.78 -13.42
C ILE A 220 2.91 -9.66 -14.47
N GLU A 221 3.13 -10.98 -14.38
CA GLU A 221 2.51 -12.00 -15.24
C GLU A 221 0.97 -11.92 -15.22
N LEU A 222 0.39 -11.51 -14.09
CA LEU A 222 -1.05 -11.35 -13.92
C LEU A 222 -1.61 -10.09 -14.63
N PHE A 223 -0.83 -9.03 -14.78
CA PHE A 223 -1.31 -7.73 -15.28
C PHE A 223 -0.78 -7.33 -16.66
N GLU A 224 0.44 -7.73 -17.06
CA GLU A 224 1.14 -7.17 -18.22
C GLU A 224 0.34 -7.23 -19.54
N LYS A 225 -0.34 -8.35 -19.81
CA LYS A 225 -1.12 -8.55 -21.05
C LYS A 225 -2.49 -7.89 -21.00
N SER A 226 -2.97 -7.56 -19.79
CA SER A 226 -4.25 -6.93 -19.51
C SER A 226 -4.19 -5.40 -19.46
N TYR A 227 -3.00 -4.86 -19.24
CA TYR A 227 -2.68 -3.42 -19.21
C TYR A 227 -1.46 -3.12 -20.13
N PRO A 228 -1.57 -3.37 -21.46
CA PRO A 228 -0.43 -3.29 -22.38
C PRO A 228 0.17 -1.87 -22.51
N GLU A 229 -0.54 -0.83 -22.08
CA GLU A 229 -0.04 0.55 -22.05
C GLU A 229 0.69 0.92 -20.74
N ILE A 230 0.94 -0.04 -19.84
CA ILE A 230 1.68 0.12 -18.59
C ILE A 230 2.94 -0.74 -18.63
N LYS A 231 4.12 -0.13 -18.42
CA LYS A 231 5.36 -0.87 -18.22
C LYS A 231 5.38 -1.43 -16.79
N PHE A 232 5.51 -2.73 -16.62
CA PHE A 232 5.70 -3.34 -15.31
C PHE A 232 7.19 -3.63 -15.05
N VAL A 233 7.64 -3.45 -13.81
CA VAL A 233 8.99 -3.84 -13.36
C VAL A 233 8.92 -4.52 -12.00
N ASP A 234 9.82 -5.48 -11.78
CA ASP A 234 10.03 -6.09 -10.47
C ASP A 234 10.56 -5.03 -9.50
N SER A 235 9.80 -4.72 -8.45
CA SER A 235 10.14 -3.68 -7.48
C SER A 235 11.45 -3.96 -6.71
N VAL A 236 11.77 -5.23 -6.46
CA VAL A 236 12.96 -5.65 -5.70
C VAL A 236 14.20 -5.53 -6.59
N GLU A 237 14.11 -6.00 -7.84
CA GLU A 237 15.22 -5.85 -8.78
C GLU A 237 15.38 -4.40 -9.27
N TYR A 238 14.31 -3.62 -9.34
CA TYR A 238 14.37 -2.19 -9.67
C TYR A 238 14.88 -1.32 -8.50
N ALA A 239 14.72 -1.75 -7.24
CA ALA A 239 15.34 -1.08 -6.10
C ALA A 239 16.88 -1.16 -6.14
N LYS A 240 17.44 -2.27 -6.63
CA LYS A 240 18.88 -2.56 -6.71
C LYS A 240 19.59 -1.88 -7.89
N GLN A 241 18.85 -1.34 -8.85
CA GLN A 241 19.42 -0.77 -10.08
C GLN A 241 19.88 0.67 -9.90
N GLU A 242 20.99 1.03 -10.57
CA GLU A 242 21.35 2.44 -10.79
C GLU A 242 20.20 3.14 -11.54
N LYS A 243 19.62 4.18 -10.93
CA LYS A 243 18.45 4.90 -11.44
C LYS A 243 18.81 5.80 -12.62
N LYS A 244 18.93 5.19 -13.79
CA LYS A 244 19.18 5.82 -15.09
C LYS A 244 17.89 6.36 -15.74
N ASP A 245 16.73 5.88 -15.29
CA ASP A 245 15.42 6.37 -15.72
C ASP A 245 15.12 7.75 -15.10
N SER A 246 15.17 8.81 -15.92
CA SER A 246 14.67 10.15 -15.55
C SER A 246 13.13 10.15 -15.55
N PHE A 247 12.55 9.72 -14.42
CA PHE A 247 11.12 9.86 -14.14
C PHE A 247 10.78 11.31 -13.82
N TYR A 248 9.70 11.83 -14.39
CA TYR A 248 9.18 13.18 -14.13
C TYR A 248 8.45 13.26 -12.77
N ALA A 249 7.75 12.18 -12.41
CA ALA A 249 7.04 12.05 -11.14
C ALA A 249 7.11 10.61 -10.61
N SER A 250 7.03 10.46 -9.30
CA SER A 250 6.93 9.14 -8.65
C SER A 250 6.06 9.16 -7.40
N TYR A 251 5.14 8.20 -7.32
CA TYR A 251 4.15 8.06 -6.25
C TYR A 251 4.26 6.69 -5.58
N TYR A 252 4.04 6.69 -4.27
CA TYR A 252 4.23 5.53 -3.41
C TYR A 252 2.89 5.15 -2.79
N ILE A 253 2.35 4.01 -3.20
CA ILE A 253 1.10 3.47 -2.67
C ILE A 253 1.39 2.66 -1.40
N GLY A 254 0.46 2.66 -0.45
CA GLY A 254 0.63 1.92 0.79
C GLY A 254 -0.52 2.11 1.77
N LEU A 255 -0.41 1.44 2.91
CA LEU A 255 -1.28 1.60 4.07
C LEU A 255 -0.49 2.33 5.16
N PHE A 256 -0.57 3.66 5.17
CA PHE A 256 0.27 4.49 6.02
C PHE A 256 -0.34 4.63 7.42
N PHE A 257 0.10 3.78 8.34
CA PHE A 257 -0.26 3.87 9.76
C PHE A 257 0.48 5.05 10.42
N LYS A 258 -0.21 5.76 11.32
CA LYS A 258 0.31 6.95 12.04
C LYS A 258 0.70 8.15 11.17
N ASP A 259 0.14 8.26 9.96
CA ASP A 259 0.28 9.45 9.10
C ASP A 259 -0.67 10.56 9.58
N GLU A 260 -0.48 11.04 10.82
CA GLU A 260 -1.42 11.95 11.51
C GLU A 260 -1.49 13.33 10.82
N ASP A 261 -0.37 13.81 10.28
CA ASP A 261 -0.30 15.01 9.45
C ASP A 261 -0.78 14.81 8.00
N ASN A 262 -1.15 13.58 7.61
CA ASN A 262 -1.54 13.22 6.23
C ASN A 262 -0.46 13.59 5.20
N HIS A 263 0.80 13.20 5.43
CA HIS A 263 1.93 13.42 4.53
C HIS A 263 1.90 12.47 3.33
N TRP A 264 1.57 11.20 3.55
CA TRP A 264 1.64 10.12 2.55
C TRP A 264 0.29 9.87 1.88
N GLN A 265 -0.80 9.95 2.62
CA GLN A 265 -2.18 9.79 2.13
C GLN A 265 -3.01 11.02 2.49
N PRO A 266 -3.92 11.53 1.62
CA PRO A 266 -4.77 12.67 1.97
C PRO A 266 -5.79 12.40 3.08
N GLN A 267 -6.10 11.13 3.35
CA GLN A 267 -7.04 10.68 4.37
C GLN A 267 -6.66 9.26 4.84
N ASP A 268 -6.83 8.97 6.14
CA ASP A 268 -6.58 7.64 6.73
C ASP A 268 -7.36 6.54 5.98
N PHE A 269 -6.64 5.55 5.43
CA PHE A 269 -7.20 4.43 4.68
C PHE A 269 -8.30 3.66 5.44
N ARG A 270 -8.29 3.68 6.78
CA ARG A 270 -9.31 3.02 7.62
C ARG A 270 -10.69 3.65 7.49
N GLN A 271 -10.76 4.91 7.06
CA GLN A 271 -12.00 5.66 6.80
C GLN A 271 -12.53 5.42 5.38
N VAL A 272 -11.65 5.38 4.38
CA VAL A 272 -12.02 5.34 2.94
C VAL A 272 -12.08 3.94 2.32
N GLY A 273 -11.43 2.94 2.93
CA GLY A 273 -11.26 1.59 2.40
C GLY A 273 -9.82 1.31 1.97
N LEU A 274 -9.37 0.05 2.10
CA LEU A 274 -7.95 -0.30 1.96
C LEU A 274 -7.41 -0.06 0.54
N HIS A 275 -8.26 -0.26 -0.46
CA HIS A 275 -8.00 -0.05 -1.89
C HIS A 275 -8.22 1.40 -2.29
N ARG A 276 -9.34 2.00 -1.87
CA ARG A 276 -9.74 3.35 -2.30
C ARG A 276 -8.71 4.42 -1.94
N THR A 277 -7.92 4.22 -0.87
CA THR A 277 -6.81 5.12 -0.50
C THR A 277 -5.83 5.37 -1.65
N ALA A 278 -5.58 4.40 -2.55
CA ALA A 278 -4.75 4.65 -3.74
C ALA A 278 -5.37 5.66 -4.72
N GLY A 279 -6.70 5.71 -4.82
CA GLY A 279 -7.41 6.76 -5.55
C GLY A 279 -7.16 8.16 -4.98
N TYR A 280 -7.20 8.29 -3.64
CA TYR A 280 -6.85 9.53 -2.94
C TYR A 280 -5.37 9.89 -3.11
N ILE A 281 -4.44 8.95 -2.87
CA ILE A 281 -2.98 9.15 -3.02
C ILE A 281 -2.62 9.58 -4.45
N LEU A 282 -3.34 9.11 -5.46
CA LEU A 282 -3.13 9.46 -6.87
C LEU A 282 -4.00 10.64 -7.37
N GLY A 283 -4.87 11.21 -6.53
CA GLY A 283 -5.77 12.31 -6.91
C GLY A 283 -6.72 11.96 -8.06
N VAL A 284 -7.21 10.72 -8.10
CA VAL A 284 -8.15 10.22 -9.12
C VAL A 284 -9.50 9.85 -8.48
N ASP A 285 -10.50 9.59 -9.33
CA ASP A 285 -11.79 9.05 -8.89
C ASP A 285 -11.61 7.81 -7.98
N PRO A 286 -12.05 7.87 -6.70
CA PRO A 286 -11.89 6.79 -5.74
C PRO A 286 -12.89 5.64 -5.93
N THR A 287 -13.82 5.73 -6.90
CA THR A 287 -14.74 4.63 -7.23
C THR A 287 -13.96 3.38 -7.61
N GLU A 288 -14.34 2.26 -7.00
CA GLU A 288 -13.67 0.97 -7.13
C GLU A 288 -14.06 0.23 -8.41
N GLU A 289 -13.09 -0.43 -9.03
CA GLU A 289 -13.25 -1.23 -10.24
C GLU A 289 -12.48 -2.54 -10.07
N PRO A 290 -12.96 -3.68 -10.59
CA PRO A 290 -12.20 -4.92 -10.55
C PRO A 290 -10.92 -4.80 -11.41
N PRO A 291 -9.77 -5.32 -10.95
CA PRO A 291 -8.57 -5.37 -11.78
C PRO A 291 -8.78 -6.32 -12.96
N LYS A 292 -8.26 -5.96 -14.14
CA LYS A 292 -8.21 -6.88 -15.28
C LYS A 292 -7.16 -7.96 -15.00
N LEU A 293 -7.50 -9.22 -15.23
CA LEU A 293 -6.61 -10.36 -14.97
C LEU A 293 -6.22 -11.08 -16.27
N THR A 294 -4.94 -11.40 -16.37
CA THR A 294 -4.40 -12.24 -17.44
C THR A 294 -4.69 -13.71 -17.11
N VAL A 295 -5.25 -14.43 -18.10
CA VAL A 295 -5.55 -15.86 -18.03
C VAL A 295 -5.01 -16.48 -19.32
N ASP A 296 -3.86 -17.17 -19.22
CA ASP A 296 -3.15 -17.72 -20.38
C ASP A 296 -3.81 -18.98 -20.95
N ASP A 297 -4.40 -19.79 -20.07
CA ASP A 297 -5.20 -20.97 -20.38
C ASP A 297 -6.64 -20.70 -19.95
N ASP A 298 -7.52 -20.47 -20.93
CA ASP A 298 -8.95 -20.19 -20.73
C ASP A 298 -9.84 -21.45 -20.83
N THR A 299 -9.24 -22.64 -20.67
CA THR A 299 -10.00 -23.89 -20.62
C THR A 299 -10.56 -24.13 -19.21
N ARG A 300 -11.81 -24.58 -19.12
CA ARG A 300 -12.45 -24.95 -17.85
C ARG A 300 -11.67 -26.08 -17.14
N PRO A 301 -11.18 -25.92 -15.89
CA PRO A 301 -10.35 -26.93 -15.23
C PRO A 301 -11.02 -28.28 -14.96
N ILE A 302 -12.32 -28.27 -14.66
CA ILE A 302 -13.16 -29.45 -14.39
C ILE A 302 -14.55 -29.22 -14.97
N GLU A 303 -15.16 -30.24 -15.59
CA GLU A 303 -16.42 -30.08 -16.32
C GLU A 303 -17.59 -29.71 -15.39
N GLU A 304 -17.68 -30.33 -14.21
CA GLU A 304 -18.81 -30.14 -13.31
C GLU A 304 -18.87 -28.71 -12.74
N PRO A 305 -20.06 -28.20 -12.37
CA PRO A 305 -20.18 -26.93 -11.67
C PRO A 305 -19.53 -26.99 -10.29
N TYR A 306 -18.69 -26.01 -9.99
CA TYR A 306 -17.87 -26.00 -8.78
C TYR A 306 -17.80 -24.61 -8.13
N VAL A 307 -17.59 -24.62 -6.82
CA VAL A 307 -17.41 -23.42 -5.99
C VAL A 307 -15.98 -23.42 -5.48
N VAL A 308 -15.31 -22.26 -5.60
CA VAL A 308 -13.95 -22.09 -5.07
C VAL A 308 -14.00 -21.54 -3.65
N ILE A 309 -13.16 -22.08 -2.77
CA ILE A 309 -12.98 -21.58 -1.42
C ILE A 309 -11.54 -21.15 -1.13
N ALA A 310 -11.41 -20.17 -0.24
CA ALA A 310 -10.15 -19.78 0.39
C ALA A 310 -10.37 -19.60 1.90
N ALA A 311 -9.76 -20.48 2.68
CA ALA A 311 -9.89 -20.58 4.13
C ALA A 311 -8.63 -20.09 4.88
N GLN A 312 -7.51 -19.83 4.20
CA GLN A 312 -6.29 -19.32 4.81
C GLN A 312 -6.19 -17.78 4.77
N ALA A 313 -5.49 -17.20 5.75
CA ALA A 313 -5.21 -15.77 5.85
C ALA A 313 -3.94 -15.47 6.67
N SER A 314 -3.45 -14.22 6.58
CA SER A 314 -2.20 -13.76 7.20
C SER A 314 -2.20 -13.76 8.74
N THR A 315 -3.37 -13.65 9.38
CA THR A 315 -3.54 -13.51 10.83
C THR A 315 -4.86 -14.12 11.28
N GLN A 316 -4.89 -14.73 12.48
CA GLN A 316 -6.03 -15.51 12.99
C GLN A 316 -7.34 -14.70 13.09
N CYS A 317 -7.25 -13.38 13.26
CA CYS A 317 -8.42 -12.49 13.26
C CYS A 317 -9.15 -12.42 11.90
N LYS A 318 -8.48 -12.70 10.78
CA LYS A 318 -9.09 -12.76 9.45
C LYS A 318 -9.77 -14.10 9.16
N TYR A 319 -9.49 -15.16 9.93
CA TYR A 319 -10.10 -16.48 9.76
C TYR A 319 -11.56 -16.49 10.21
N TRP A 320 -12.34 -17.40 9.63
CA TRP A 320 -13.66 -17.72 10.13
C TRP A 320 -13.56 -18.70 11.30
N ASN A 321 -13.38 -18.17 12.51
CA ASN A 321 -13.13 -18.95 13.73
C ASN A 321 -14.35 -19.76 14.25
N ASN A 322 -15.44 -19.92 13.47
CA ASN A 322 -16.58 -20.72 13.88
C ASN A 322 -16.29 -22.23 13.66
N PRO A 323 -16.33 -23.08 14.71
CA PRO A 323 -15.85 -24.47 14.62
C PRO A 323 -16.67 -25.37 13.69
N TYR A 324 -17.92 -25.00 13.39
CA TYR A 324 -18.78 -25.73 12.45
C TYR A 324 -18.89 -25.03 11.09
N GLY A 325 -18.26 -23.86 10.93
CA GLY A 325 -18.48 -22.93 9.82
C GLY A 325 -18.26 -23.56 8.45
N TRP A 326 -17.00 -23.80 8.10
CA TRP A 326 -16.62 -24.35 6.80
C TRP A 326 -17.24 -25.72 6.54
N HIS A 327 -17.18 -26.64 7.51
CA HIS A 327 -17.72 -27.99 7.37
C HIS A 327 -19.20 -28.00 6.95
N LYS A 328 -20.05 -27.17 7.58
CA LYS A 328 -21.48 -27.09 7.23
C LYS A 328 -21.78 -26.31 5.95
N VAL A 329 -20.92 -25.36 5.55
CA VAL A 329 -20.99 -24.75 4.21
C VAL A 329 -20.62 -25.76 3.12
N ILE A 330 -19.59 -26.57 3.32
CA ILE A 330 -19.13 -27.59 2.36
C ILE A 330 -20.15 -28.72 2.22
N GLU A 331 -20.71 -29.20 3.33
CA GLU A 331 -21.82 -30.17 3.33
C GLU A 331 -23.02 -29.64 2.54
N PHE A 332 -23.44 -28.39 2.77
CA PHE A 332 -24.49 -27.74 1.99
C PHE A 332 -24.16 -27.69 0.49
N LEU A 333 -23.00 -27.14 0.11
CA LEU A 333 -22.58 -26.99 -1.28
C LEU A 333 -22.53 -28.33 -2.02
N LYS A 334 -22.01 -29.38 -1.37
CA LYS A 334 -21.99 -30.73 -1.94
C LYS A 334 -23.40 -31.34 -2.04
N SER A 335 -24.27 -31.14 -1.06
CA SER A 335 -25.64 -31.66 -1.11
C SER A 335 -26.46 -31.04 -2.25
N VAL A 336 -26.25 -29.75 -2.57
CA VAL A 336 -26.87 -29.11 -3.76
C VAL A 336 -26.07 -29.33 -5.06
N GLY A 337 -25.08 -30.24 -5.05
CA GLY A 337 -24.43 -30.73 -6.25
C GLY A 337 -23.32 -29.83 -6.82
N TYR A 338 -22.57 -29.14 -5.97
CA TYR A 338 -21.31 -28.48 -6.37
C TYR A 338 -20.09 -29.29 -5.94
N ARG A 339 -19.07 -29.37 -6.80
CA ARG A 339 -17.70 -29.66 -6.35
C ARG A 339 -17.16 -28.45 -5.58
N VAL A 340 -16.29 -28.67 -4.60
CA VAL A 340 -15.86 -27.60 -3.68
C VAL A 340 -14.34 -27.59 -3.58
N ILE A 341 -13.71 -26.60 -4.23
CA ILE A 341 -12.27 -26.61 -4.54
C ILE A 341 -11.54 -25.60 -3.64
N CYS A 342 -10.56 -26.05 -2.86
CA CYS A 342 -9.69 -25.17 -2.10
C CYS A 342 -8.47 -24.75 -2.92
N ILE A 343 -8.25 -23.45 -3.10
CA ILE A 343 -7.10 -22.91 -3.88
C ILE A 343 -6.10 -22.09 -3.04
N ASP A 344 -6.15 -22.20 -1.71
CA ASP A 344 -5.21 -21.52 -0.82
C ASP A 344 -3.74 -21.86 -1.15
N LYS A 345 -2.83 -20.91 -0.89
CA LYS A 345 -1.39 -21.14 -1.09
C LYS A 345 -0.87 -22.30 -0.24
N GLU A 346 -1.33 -22.41 1.00
CA GLU A 346 -0.89 -23.39 1.99
C GLU A 346 -2.02 -24.35 2.35
N ILE A 347 -1.74 -25.66 2.35
CA ILE A 347 -2.68 -26.68 2.86
C ILE A 347 -2.91 -26.53 4.38
N THR A 348 -1.97 -25.90 5.09
CA THR A 348 -2.02 -25.69 6.55
C THR A 348 -1.21 -24.43 6.89
N PHE A 349 -1.82 -23.48 7.59
CA PHE A 349 -1.16 -22.25 8.05
C PHE A 349 -1.57 -21.88 9.47
N GLY A 350 -0.63 -21.31 10.22
CA GLY A 350 -0.80 -21.09 11.65
C GLY A 350 0.47 -20.59 12.31
N ARG A 351 0.45 -20.50 13.63
CA ARG A 351 1.61 -20.19 14.46
C ARG A 351 1.46 -20.78 15.85
N ASP A 352 2.58 -21.18 16.43
CA ASP A 352 2.68 -21.72 17.79
C ASP A 352 1.73 -22.92 17.99
N LEU A 353 0.66 -22.77 18.77
CA LEU A 353 -0.35 -23.81 19.04
C LEU A 353 -1.63 -23.68 18.20
N VAL A 354 -1.75 -22.67 17.33
CA VAL A 354 -2.97 -22.38 16.56
C VAL A 354 -2.72 -22.60 15.07
N TRP A 355 -3.32 -23.66 14.54
CA TRP A 355 -3.15 -24.12 13.16
C TRP A 355 -4.50 -24.29 12.46
N ASN A 356 -4.55 -23.86 11.21
CA ASN A 356 -5.74 -23.90 10.36
C ASN A 356 -5.41 -24.77 9.13
N HIS A 357 -6.14 -25.87 8.97
CA HIS A 357 -5.97 -26.81 7.87
C HIS A 357 -6.98 -26.53 6.75
N ILE A 358 -6.71 -27.06 5.55
CA ILE A 358 -7.72 -27.21 4.49
C ILE A 358 -9.03 -27.78 5.08
N PRO A 359 -10.19 -27.13 4.87
CA PRO A 359 -11.45 -27.59 5.44
C PRO A 359 -11.81 -29.02 5.02
N ASN A 360 -12.21 -29.85 6.00
CA ASN A 360 -12.62 -31.23 5.73
C ASN A 360 -13.77 -31.27 4.71
N GLY A 361 -13.61 -32.11 3.69
CA GLY A 361 -14.56 -32.27 2.60
C GLY A 361 -14.31 -31.35 1.40
N ALA A 362 -13.44 -30.34 1.49
CA ALA A 362 -12.95 -29.62 0.31
C ALA A 362 -11.98 -30.50 -0.51
N GLU A 363 -11.95 -30.27 -1.81
CA GLU A 363 -11.01 -30.90 -2.74
C GLU A 363 -9.72 -30.07 -2.79
N ASP A 364 -8.58 -30.74 -2.72
CA ASP A 364 -7.28 -30.07 -2.66
C ASP A 364 -6.81 -29.63 -4.05
N GLN A 365 -6.77 -28.31 -4.26
CA GLN A 365 -6.01 -27.67 -5.34
C GLN A 365 -5.06 -26.60 -4.77
N THR A 366 -4.60 -26.76 -3.53
CA THR A 366 -3.73 -25.80 -2.84
C THR A 366 -2.33 -25.74 -3.46
N GLY A 367 -1.43 -24.96 -2.85
CA GLY A 367 -0.02 -24.84 -3.22
C GLY A 367 0.34 -23.50 -3.88
N PRO A 368 1.65 -23.18 -3.98
CA PRO A 368 2.19 -21.93 -4.51
C PRO A 368 2.21 -21.91 -6.05
N ARG A 369 1.06 -22.10 -6.68
CA ARG A 369 0.88 -22.04 -8.14
C ARG A 369 0.75 -20.60 -8.66
N SER A 370 0.88 -20.38 -9.97
CA SER A 370 0.84 -19.04 -10.55
C SER A 370 -0.50 -18.34 -10.32
N LEU A 371 -0.48 -17.00 -10.24
CA LEU A 371 -1.72 -16.22 -10.09
C LEU A 371 -2.59 -16.29 -11.35
N THR A 372 -2.02 -16.55 -12.53
CA THR A 372 -2.78 -16.78 -13.77
C THR A 372 -3.53 -18.12 -13.75
N GLU A 373 -2.96 -19.19 -13.18
CA GLU A 373 -3.70 -20.44 -12.93
C GLU A 373 -4.80 -20.22 -11.87
N ARG A 374 -4.54 -19.44 -10.82
CA ARG A 374 -5.57 -19.12 -9.83
C ARG A 374 -6.71 -18.28 -10.44
N ALA A 375 -6.40 -17.34 -11.32
CA ALA A 375 -7.40 -16.58 -12.08
C ALA A 375 -8.24 -17.48 -12.99
N ARG A 376 -7.63 -18.46 -13.69
CA ARG A 376 -8.35 -19.51 -14.44
C ARG A 376 -9.32 -20.30 -13.55
N TRP A 377 -8.85 -20.84 -12.42
CA TRP A 377 -9.71 -21.57 -11.48
C TRP A 377 -10.91 -20.75 -11.01
N LEU A 378 -10.74 -19.45 -10.83
CA LEU A 378 -11.80 -18.54 -10.40
C LEU A 378 -12.75 -18.18 -11.56
N LYS A 379 -12.24 -17.88 -12.75
CA LYS A 379 -13.03 -17.43 -13.91
C LYS A 379 -14.12 -18.41 -14.35
N HIS A 380 -13.89 -19.72 -14.18
CA HIS A 380 -14.89 -20.74 -14.52
C HIS A 380 -15.66 -21.29 -13.31
N ALA A 381 -15.43 -20.78 -12.10
CA ALA A 381 -16.20 -21.16 -10.92
C ALA A 381 -17.59 -20.51 -10.92
N GLU A 382 -18.55 -21.19 -10.30
CA GLU A 382 -19.93 -20.71 -10.19
C GLU A 382 -20.01 -19.47 -9.27
N PHE A 383 -19.20 -19.48 -8.21
CA PHE A 383 -18.92 -18.38 -7.29
C PHE A 383 -17.74 -18.73 -6.38
N PHE A 384 -17.30 -17.75 -5.59
CA PHE A 384 -16.25 -17.89 -4.58
C PHE A 384 -16.81 -17.68 -3.16
N VAL A 385 -16.29 -18.43 -2.20
CA VAL A 385 -16.55 -18.22 -0.76
C VAL A 385 -15.22 -18.15 0.00
N GLY A 386 -14.92 -17.02 0.63
CA GLY A 386 -13.63 -16.84 1.30
C GLY A 386 -13.60 -15.74 2.35
N LEU A 387 -12.39 -15.50 2.84
CA LEU A 387 -12.10 -14.52 3.89
C LEU A 387 -11.81 -13.13 3.32
N SER A 388 -11.57 -12.15 4.20
CA SER A 388 -10.90 -10.89 3.84
C SER A 388 -9.40 -11.14 3.54
N SER A 389 -9.11 -11.82 2.42
CA SER A 389 -7.76 -12.17 1.95
C SER A 389 -7.61 -11.91 0.44
N GLY A 390 -6.38 -11.98 -0.08
CA GLY A 390 -6.08 -11.62 -1.47
C GLY A 390 -6.82 -12.44 -2.54
N LEU A 391 -7.24 -13.67 -2.22
CA LEU A 391 -8.00 -14.51 -3.14
C LEU A 391 -9.43 -14.01 -3.38
N ALA A 392 -10.03 -13.25 -2.44
CA ALA A 392 -11.31 -12.59 -2.68
C ALA A 392 -11.20 -11.47 -3.74
N TRP A 393 -10.10 -10.71 -3.71
CA TRP A 393 -9.80 -9.70 -4.74
C TRP A 393 -9.52 -10.33 -6.11
N LEU A 394 -8.86 -11.50 -6.13
CA LEU A 394 -8.63 -12.24 -7.36
C LEU A 394 -9.94 -12.81 -7.93
N ALA A 395 -10.86 -13.26 -7.07
CA ALA A 395 -12.19 -13.71 -7.49
C ALA A 395 -13.03 -12.56 -8.10
N TRP A 396 -12.90 -11.36 -7.54
CA TRP A 396 -13.55 -10.15 -8.06
C TRP A 396 -12.98 -9.71 -9.40
N GLY A 397 -11.64 -9.72 -9.56
CA GLY A 397 -10.98 -9.49 -10.85
C GLY A 397 -11.32 -10.56 -11.91
N ALA A 398 -11.64 -11.78 -11.48
CA ALA A 398 -12.13 -12.86 -12.36
C ALA A 398 -13.62 -12.71 -12.75
N GLY A 399 -14.33 -11.70 -12.23
CA GLY A 399 -15.70 -11.35 -12.63
C GLY A 399 -16.82 -12.22 -12.03
N ILE A 400 -16.50 -13.10 -11.07
CA ILE A 400 -17.47 -14.02 -10.46
C ILE A 400 -18.12 -13.47 -9.17
N PRO A 401 -19.26 -14.02 -8.72
CA PRO A 401 -19.84 -13.65 -7.43
C PRO A 401 -18.91 -14.02 -6.26
N VAL A 402 -18.64 -13.06 -5.36
CA VAL A 402 -17.72 -13.24 -4.23
C VAL A 402 -18.45 -13.12 -2.89
N VAL A 403 -18.51 -14.22 -2.13
CA VAL A 403 -18.97 -14.23 -0.73
C VAL A 403 -17.77 -13.98 0.19
N ILE A 404 -17.78 -12.87 0.94
CA ILE A 404 -16.70 -12.49 1.85
C ILE A 404 -17.16 -12.65 3.30
N ILE A 405 -16.48 -13.52 4.04
CA ILE A 405 -16.69 -13.78 5.46
C ILE A 405 -15.64 -13.01 6.27
N SER A 406 -16.06 -11.95 6.96
CA SER A 406 -15.19 -11.22 7.91
C SER A 406 -16.01 -10.46 8.94
N GLY A 407 -15.56 -10.47 10.20
CA GLY A 407 -16.01 -9.53 11.23
C GLY A 407 -14.88 -8.65 11.77
N PHE A 408 -13.62 -8.92 11.40
CA PHE A 408 -12.46 -8.13 11.83
C PHE A 408 -12.34 -6.80 11.06
N THR A 409 -12.80 -6.79 9.82
CA THR A 409 -12.90 -5.61 8.95
C THR A 409 -14.36 -5.16 8.79
N HIS A 410 -14.58 -3.85 8.75
CA HIS A 410 -15.87 -3.24 8.41
C HIS A 410 -16.23 -3.52 6.93
N PRO A 411 -17.50 -3.65 6.52
CA PRO A 411 -17.88 -3.93 5.13
C PRO A 411 -17.38 -2.93 4.07
N SER A 412 -17.00 -1.70 4.45
CA SER A 412 -16.39 -0.70 3.54
C SER A 412 -14.86 -0.82 3.39
N THR A 413 -14.24 -1.85 4.00
CA THR A 413 -12.78 -2.04 3.96
C THR A 413 -12.34 -2.72 2.67
N GLU A 414 -13.17 -3.66 2.19
CA GLU A 414 -13.00 -4.36 0.92
C GLU A 414 -13.84 -3.69 -0.19
N PHE A 415 -13.77 -4.22 -1.41
CA PHE A 415 -14.72 -3.90 -2.48
C PHE A 415 -16.16 -4.31 -2.12
N ASN A 416 -17.14 -3.59 -2.65
CA ASN A 416 -18.55 -3.87 -2.46
C ASN A 416 -18.96 -5.21 -3.10
N THR A 417 -19.60 -6.07 -2.31
CA THR A 417 -20.30 -7.27 -2.79
C THR A 417 -21.63 -7.42 -2.04
N PRO A 418 -22.76 -7.70 -2.74
CA PRO A 418 -24.04 -7.97 -2.08
C PRO A 418 -24.03 -9.28 -1.27
N TYR A 419 -22.92 -10.04 -1.32
CA TYR A 419 -22.71 -11.28 -0.59
C TYR A 419 -21.71 -11.15 0.57
N ARG A 420 -21.50 -9.93 1.09
CA ARG A 420 -20.68 -9.67 2.28
C ARG A 420 -21.35 -10.21 3.54
N VAL A 421 -20.71 -11.16 4.22
CA VAL A 421 -21.18 -11.75 5.49
C VAL A 421 -20.48 -11.05 6.66
N PHE A 422 -21.26 -10.35 7.49
CA PHE A 422 -20.79 -9.51 8.60
C PHE A 422 -21.80 -9.57 9.77
N SER A 423 -21.38 -9.29 11.01
CA SER A 423 -22.29 -9.22 12.16
C SER A 423 -22.02 -7.99 13.03
N THR A 424 -23.06 -7.17 13.22
CA THR A 424 -23.07 -5.98 14.09
C THR A 424 -23.32 -6.29 15.56
N HIS A 425 -23.80 -7.50 15.88
CA HIS A 425 -24.25 -7.89 17.23
C HIS A 425 -23.13 -8.37 18.17
N VAL A 426 -21.89 -8.38 17.68
CA VAL A 426 -20.69 -8.83 18.37
C VAL A 426 -19.56 -7.81 18.20
N CYS A 427 -18.47 -7.97 18.95
CA CYS A 427 -17.23 -7.24 18.71
C CYS A 427 -16.82 -7.35 17.22
N ASN A 428 -16.55 -6.23 16.56
CA ASN A 428 -16.30 -6.18 15.11
C ASN A 428 -15.38 -5.00 14.73
N SER A 429 -14.99 -4.95 13.45
CA SER A 429 -14.32 -3.82 12.77
C SER A 429 -13.02 -3.34 13.45
N CYS A 430 -12.30 -4.25 14.12
CA CYS A 430 -11.07 -3.94 14.85
C CYS A 430 -9.94 -3.41 13.95
N TRP A 431 -9.96 -3.69 12.64
CA TRP A 431 -9.02 -3.12 11.66
C TRP A 431 -9.23 -1.61 11.43
N ASN A 432 -10.48 -1.15 11.47
CA ASN A 432 -10.87 0.22 11.14
C ASN A 432 -10.84 1.16 12.36
N ASP A 433 -10.73 0.60 13.57
CA ASP A 433 -10.83 1.32 14.83
C ASP A 433 -9.49 2.01 15.16
N ILE A 434 -9.34 3.27 14.77
CA ILE A 434 -8.08 4.04 14.80
C ILE A 434 -7.32 4.05 16.15
N ARG A 435 -8.03 3.76 17.25
CA ARG A 435 -7.47 3.63 18.61
C ARG A 435 -6.57 2.39 18.77
N TYR A 436 -6.67 1.43 17.87
CA TYR A 436 -5.88 0.20 17.87
C TYR A 436 -5.04 0.14 16.60
N GLN A 437 -3.72 0.18 16.77
CA GLN A 437 -2.78 0.00 15.66
C GLN A 437 -2.58 -1.50 15.43
N PHE A 438 -2.58 -1.93 14.17
CA PHE A 438 -2.47 -3.35 13.82
C PHE A 438 -1.06 -3.87 14.11
N ASP A 439 -0.97 -4.98 14.84
CA ASP A 439 0.32 -5.63 15.12
C ASP A 439 0.59 -6.72 14.08
N HIS A 440 1.43 -6.38 13.10
CA HIS A 440 1.87 -7.26 12.03
C HIS A 440 2.69 -8.47 12.54
N THR A 441 3.19 -8.44 13.79
CA THR A 441 4.02 -9.51 14.37
C THR A 441 3.20 -10.53 15.17
N ASN A 442 1.99 -10.17 15.60
CA ASN A 442 1.10 -10.97 16.43
C ASN A 442 0.05 -11.70 15.58
N PHE A 443 0.31 -12.97 15.26
CA PHE A 443 -0.63 -13.81 14.49
C PHE A 443 -2.02 -13.92 15.15
N LEU A 444 -2.10 -13.83 16.49
CA LEU A 444 -3.32 -13.97 17.28
C LEU A 444 -3.97 -12.62 17.64
N TYR A 445 -3.57 -11.53 16.97
CA TYR A 445 -4.00 -10.15 17.27
C TYR A 445 -5.51 -9.99 17.41
N CYS A 446 -5.96 -9.64 18.62
CA CYS A 446 -7.37 -9.42 18.93
C CYS A 446 -7.52 -8.29 19.96
N PRO A 447 -7.32 -7.01 19.57
CA PRO A 447 -6.90 -5.92 20.47
C PRO A 447 -7.93 -5.56 21.56
N LYS A 448 -9.19 -5.98 21.40
CA LYS A 448 -10.27 -5.76 22.37
C LYS A 448 -10.44 -6.94 23.36
N HIS A 449 -10.05 -8.16 22.97
CA HIS A 449 -10.47 -9.41 23.64
C HIS A 449 -9.41 -10.54 23.65
N GLN A 450 -8.14 -10.28 23.31
CA GLN A 450 -7.06 -11.27 23.33
C GLN A 450 -6.92 -11.90 24.74
N ASN A 451 -6.68 -13.22 24.78
CA ASN A 451 -6.60 -14.04 25.99
C ASN A 451 -7.89 -14.05 26.85
N THR A 452 -9.05 -13.85 26.22
CA THR A 452 -10.38 -13.96 26.87
C THR A 452 -11.28 -14.95 26.12
N PRO A 453 -12.38 -15.46 26.71
CA PRO A 453 -13.37 -16.26 25.99
C PRO A 453 -13.94 -15.57 24.73
N ARG A 454 -13.92 -14.23 24.70
CA ARG A 454 -14.38 -13.38 23.57
C ARG A 454 -13.31 -13.14 22.50
N GLN A 455 -12.12 -13.76 22.60
CA GLN A 455 -11.11 -13.69 21.53
C GLN A 455 -11.68 -14.24 20.21
N PHE A 456 -11.54 -13.46 19.13
CA PHE A 456 -12.14 -13.72 17.81
C PHE A 456 -13.67 -13.89 17.79
N GLU A 457 -14.39 -13.31 18.77
CA GLU A 457 -15.87 -13.26 18.75
C GLU A 457 -16.44 -12.74 17.42
N CYS A 458 -15.73 -11.79 16.79
CA CYS A 458 -16.06 -11.19 15.50
C CYS A 458 -16.34 -12.18 14.38
N THR A 459 -15.67 -13.33 14.34
CA THR A 459 -15.93 -14.38 13.34
C THR A 459 -16.47 -15.68 13.94
N LYS A 460 -16.30 -15.94 15.25
CA LYS A 460 -17.06 -17.00 15.95
C LYS A 460 -18.57 -16.75 15.86
N GLY A 461 -19.01 -15.50 16.00
CA GLY A 461 -20.41 -15.08 15.94
C GLY A 461 -21.05 -15.12 14.54
N ILE A 462 -20.30 -15.43 13.48
CA ILE A 462 -20.85 -15.64 12.14
C ILE A 462 -21.22 -17.13 12.01
N SER A 463 -22.51 -17.44 11.94
CA SER A 463 -23.02 -18.80 11.80
C SER A 463 -22.97 -19.31 10.35
N HIS A 464 -22.92 -20.63 10.17
CA HIS A 464 -22.98 -21.24 8.84
C HIS A 464 -24.33 -20.99 8.15
N GLN A 465 -25.44 -20.90 8.90
CA GLN A 465 -26.75 -20.49 8.36
C GLN A 465 -26.68 -19.10 7.71
N HIS A 466 -25.93 -18.14 8.27
CA HIS A 466 -25.81 -16.80 7.68
C HIS A 466 -25.03 -16.84 6.36
N VAL A 467 -23.94 -17.62 6.29
CA VAL A 467 -23.17 -17.82 5.06
C VAL A 467 -24.00 -18.54 4.00
N ILE A 468 -24.67 -19.65 4.33
CA ILE A 468 -25.55 -20.40 3.42
C ILE A 468 -26.72 -19.55 2.93
N SER A 469 -27.36 -18.77 3.82
CA SER A 469 -28.44 -17.83 3.44
C SER A 469 -27.95 -16.66 2.57
N THR A 470 -26.64 -16.41 2.53
CA THR A 470 -26.04 -15.40 1.66
C THR A 470 -25.63 -16.00 0.31
N ILE A 471 -25.09 -17.22 0.31
CA ILE A 471 -24.86 -18.03 -0.91
C ILE A 471 -26.17 -18.20 -1.69
N MET A 472 -27.29 -18.54 -1.03
CA MET A 472 -28.59 -18.70 -1.68
C MET A 472 -29.19 -17.41 -2.30
N LYS A 473 -28.56 -16.23 -2.11
CA LYS A 473 -28.93 -14.99 -2.82
C LYS A 473 -28.27 -14.87 -4.19
N ILE A 474 -27.21 -15.64 -4.46
CA ILE A 474 -26.49 -15.60 -5.75
C ILE A 474 -27.44 -16.11 -6.86
N PRO A 475 -27.63 -15.35 -7.96
CA PRO A 475 -28.38 -15.83 -9.13
C PRO A 475 -27.78 -17.13 -9.67
N GLY A 476 -28.62 -18.09 -10.04
CA GLY A 476 -28.18 -19.41 -10.51
C GLY A 476 -27.73 -20.39 -9.41
N CYS A 477 -27.57 -19.95 -8.14
CA CYS A 477 -27.22 -20.86 -7.04
C CYS A 477 -28.22 -22.01 -6.91
N ARG A 478 -27.71 -23.25 -6.90
CA ARG A 478 -28.47 -24.47 -6.62
C ARG A 478 -29.00 -24.44 -5.18
N LYS A 479 -30.23 -24.91 -4.98
CA LYS A 479 -31.00 -24.77 -3.71
C LYS A 479 -31.71 -26.04 -3.26
N GLN A 480 -31.95 -26.97 -4.17
CA GLN A 480 -32.50 -28.28 -3.85
C GLN A 480 -31.35 -29.29 -3.75
N PRO A 481 -31.36 -30.22 -2.78
CA PRO A 481 -30.40 -31.31 -2.76
C PRO A 481 -30.49 -32.16 -4.03
N VAL A 482 -29.34 -32.64 -4.52
CA VAL A 482 -29.31 -33.68 -5.55
C VAL A 482 -29.81 -34.97 -4.89
N VAL A 483 -30.91 -35.51 -5.41
CA VAL A 483 -31.41 -36.82 -4.98
C VAL A 483 -30.48 -37.88 -5.57
N SER A 484 -29.78 -38.61 -4.71
CA SER A 484 -29.08 -39.83 -5.08
C SER A 484 -30.10 -40.84 -5.62
N VAL A 485 -29.89 -41.31 -6.85
CA VAL A 485 -30.67 -42.37 -7.51
C VAL A 485 -29.97 -43.71 -7.33
#